data_AF-A0A4Q3EG05-F1
#
_entry.id   AF-A0A4Q3EG05-F1
#
_cell.length_a   1.000
_cell.length_b   1.000
_cell.length_c   1.000
_cell.angle_alpha   90.00
_cell.angle_beta   90.00
_cell.angle_gamma   90.00
#
_symmetry.space_group_name_H-M   'P 1'
#
loop_
_entity.id
_entity.type
_entity.pdbx_description
1 polymer ?
#
loop_
_entity_poly.entity_id
_entity_poly.type
_entity_poly.pdbx_seq_one_letter_code
_entity_poly.pdbx_strand_id
1 'polypeptide(L)' 'MKKIAINIIIAFITTGTFGQDINFSQFYEIPLLRNPALAGLYSGDFRATAAFRSQWGSVSTPFQT' A
#
# COMPACT_ATOMS: atom_id res chain seq x y z
N MET A 1 -8.18 -37.54 -19.96
CA MET A 1 -9.30 -36.58 -19.89
C MET A 1 -9.32 -35.77 -18.60
N LYS A 2 -9.32 -36.39 -17.40
CA LYS A 2 -9.34 -35.66 -16.11
C LYS A 2 -8.19 -34.65 -15.94
N LYS A 3 -6.95 -34.99 -16.36
CA LYS A 3 -5.79 -34.08 -16.31
C LYS A 3 -5.96 -32.85 -17.22
N ILE A 4 -6.59 -33.02 -18.39
CA ILE A 4 -6.86 -31.92 -19.33
C ILE A 4 -7.91 -30.98 -18.73
N ALA A 5 -8.96 -31.52 -18.13
CA ALA A 5 -9.97 -30.72 -17.43
C ALA A 5 -9.37 -29.90 -16.28
N ILE A 6 -8.48 -30.49 -15.48
CA ILE A 6 -7.78 -29.79 -14.39
C ILE A 6 -6.94 -28.63 -14.93
N ASN A 7 -6.19 -28.85 -16.02
CA ASN A 7 -5.37 -27.79 -16.63
C ASN A 7 -6.22 -26.63 -17.18
N ILE A 8 -7.39 -26.93 -17.77
CA ILE A 8 -8.31 -25.90 -18.26
C ILE A 8 -8.89 -25.06 -17.10
N ILE A 9 -9.22 -25.71 -15.98
CA ILE A 9 -9.73 -25.03 -14.79
C ILE A 9 -8.66 -24.10 -14.20
N ILE A 10 -7.41 -24.57 -14.09
CA ILE A 10 -6.31 -23.76 -13.57
C ILE A 10 -6.08 -22.53 -14.45
N ALA A 11 -6.11 -22.68 -15.78
CA ALA A 11 -5.95 -21.57 -16.71
C ALA A 11 -7.05 -20.49 -16.52
N PHE A 12 -8.30 -20.90 -16.27
CA PHE A 12 -9.41 -19.97 -16.02
C PHE A 12 -9.29 -19.19 -14.71
N ILE A 13 -8.62 -19.73 -13.69
CA ILE A 13 -8.43 -19.05 -12.40
C ILE A 13 -7.39 -17.93 -12.51
N THR A 14 -6.40 -18.08 -13.40
CA THR A 14 -5.28 -17.12 -13.51
C THR A 14 -5.62 -15.81 -14.22
N THR A 15 -6.72 -15.75 -14.98
CA THR A 15 -7.10 -14.56 -15.77
C THR A 15 -7.70 -13.42 -14.95
N GLY A 16 -8.05 -13.66 -13.68
CA GLY A 16 -8.66 -12.68 -12.78
C GLY A 16 -7.71 -12.05 -11.75
N THR A 17 -6.39 -12.17 -11.92
CA THR A 17 -5.45 -11.63 -10.94
C THR A 17 -5.30 -10.12 -11.11
N PHE A 18 -5.72 -9.37 -10.09
CA PHE A 18 -5.44 -7.94 -9.98
C PHE A 18 -4.05 -7.77 -9.38
N GLY A 19 -3.04 -7.54 -10.23
CA GLY A 19 -1.74 -7.05 -9.77
C GLY A 19 -1.92 -5.62 -9.29
N GLN A 20 -1.91 -5.40 -7.98
CA GLN A 20 -1.79 -4.04 -7.44
C GLN A 20 -0.39 -3.52 -7.80
N ASP A 21 -0.33 -2.28 -8.29
CA ASP A 21 0.94 -1.60 -8.51
C ASP A 21 1.71 -1.53 -7.17
N ILE A 22 3.02 -1.81 -7.22
CA ILE A 22 3.91 -1.73 -6.04
C ILE A 22 4.00 -0.31 -5.49
N ASN A 23 3.60 0.68 -6.30
CA ASN A 23 3.36 2.03 -5.86
C ASN A 23 2.20 2.04 -4.84
N PHE A 24 2.54 1.70 -3.60
CA PHE A 24 1.71 1.90 -2.43
C PHE A 24 1.47 3.39 -2.31
N SER A 25 0.41 3.87 -2.95
CA SER A 25 0.05 5.25 -2.90
C SER A 25 -0.46 5.53 -1.49
N GLN A 26 0.41 6.04 -0.61
CA GLN A 26 0.05 6.57 0.71
C GLN A 26 -0.86 7.80 0.62
N PHE A 27 -1.37 8.11 -0.58
CA PHE A 27 -2.31 9.17 -0.86
C PHE A 27 -3.51 9.17 0.10
N TYR A 28 -3.98 7.99 0.50
CA TYR A 28 -5.07 7.85 1.46
C TYR A 28 -4.64 7.79 2.92
N GLU A 29 -3.40 7.41 3.22
CA GLU A 29 -2.94 7.25 4.62
C GLU A 29 -2.84 8.59 5.32
N ILE A 30 -2.11 9.56 4.75
CA ILE A 30 -1.91 10.88 5.37
C ILE A 30 -1.83 11.99 4.31
N PRO A 31 -2.97 12.40 3.72
CA PRO A 31 -3.01 13.42 2.65
C PRO A 31 -2.40 14.75 3.08
N LEU A 32 -2.60 15.14 4.35
CA LEU A 32 -2.06 16.38 4.92
C LEU A 32 -0.52 16.40 4.97
N LEU A 33 0.16 15.26 5.05
CA LEU A 33 1.63 15.19 4.98
C LEU A 33 2.16 15.36 3.55
N ARG A 34 1.30 15.20 2.54
CA ARG A 34 1.66 15.35 1.12
C ARG A 34 1.30 16.73 0.60
N ASN A 35 0.06 17.17 0.84
CA ASN A 35 -0.43 18.47 0.42
C ASN A 35 -1.68 18.85 1.24
N PRO A 36 -1.68 20.00 1.96
CA PRO A 36 -2.85 20.47 2.70
C PRO A 36 -4.13 20.62 1.85
N ALA A 37 -4.01 20.88 0.55
CA ALA A 37 -5.16 20.98 -0.36
C ALA A 37 -5.95 19.65 -0.52
N LEU A 38 -5.34 18.52 -0.15
CA LEU A 38 -5.98 17.20 -0.20
C LEU A 38 -6.89 16.93 1.02
N ALA A 39 -7.02 17.86 1.96
CA ALA A 39 -7.88 17.72 3.14
C ALA A 39 -9.34 17.39 2.79
N GLY A 40 -9.86 17.98 1.71
CA GLY A 40 -11.23 17.80 1.25
C GLY A 40 -11.44 16.60 0.31
N LEU A 41 -10.38 15.87 -0.01
CA LEU A 41 -10.46 14.71 -0.91
C LEU A 41 -10.81 13.44 -0.11
N TYR A 42 -12.01 13.43 0.45
CA TYR A 42 -12.60 12.27 1.11
C TYR A 42 -14.13 12.32 1.01
N SER A 43 -14.77 11.17 1.19
CA SER A 43 -16.23 11.09 1.27
C SER A 43 -16.63 10.88 2.73
N GLY A 44 -17.30 11.87 3.32
CA GLY A 44 -17.77 11.84 4.71
C GLY A 44 -17.91 13.24 5.30
N ASP A 45 -18.52 13.34 6.48
CA ASP A 45 -18.75 14.63 7.17
C ASP A 45 -17.60 15.01 8.10
N PHE A 46 -16.93 14.01 8.68
CA PHE A 46 -15.82 14.21 9.62
C PHE A 46 -14.68 13.25 9.32
N ARG A 47 -13.45 13.76 9.38
CA ARG A 47 -12.22 12.97 9.30
C ARG A 47 -11.29 13.34 10.44
N ALA A 48 -10.97 12.36 11.28
CA ALA A 48 -9.88 12.42 12.25
C ALA A 48 -8.78 11.45 11.81
N THR A 49 -7.53 11.85 11.95
CA THR A 49 -6.38 11.01 11.58
C THR A 49 -5.29 11.18 12.63
N ALA A 50 -4.78 10.07 13.16
CA ALA A 50 -3.66 10.03 14.08
C ALA A 50 -2.50 9.30 13.42
N ALA A 51 -1.29 9.85 13.54
CA ALA A 51 -0.08 9.26 12.97
C ALA A 51 0.99 9.17 14.07
N PHE A 52 1.44 7.95 14.36
CA PHE A 52 2.60 7.71 15.22
C PHE A 52 3.78 7.30 14.35
N ARG A 53 4.93 7.94 14.53
CA ARG A 53 6.19 7.58 13.86
C ARG A 53 7.29 7.48 14.92
N SER A 54 7.92 6.32 15.03
CA SER A 54 9.20 6.16 15.71
C SER A 54 10.31 6.21 14.68
N GLN A 55 11.21 7.19 14.73
CA GLN A 55 12.37 7.28 13.85
C GLN A 55 13.66 7.18 14.67
N TRP A 56 14.65 6.48 14.11
CA TRP A 56 16.01 6.30 14.65
C TRP A 56 16.07 5.73 16.07
N GLY A 57 15.98 4.41 16.19
CA GLY A 57 16.77 3.73 17.21
C GLY A 57 18.24 3.97 16.87
N SER A 58 18.88 4.91 17.57
CA SER A 58 20.31 5.25 17.55
C SER A 58 21.11 4.64 16.39
N VAL A 59 21.49 5.43 15.38
CA VAL A 59 22.52 5.02 14.41
C VAL A 59 23.77 4.68 15.21
N SER A 60 24.22 3.43 15.11
CA SER A 60 25.43 2.94 15.78
C SER A 60 26.63 3.82 15.43
N THR A 61 27.57 3.89 16.38
CA THR A 61 28.79 4.72 16.41
C THR A 61 29.34 5.12 15.03
N PRO A 62 29.60 6.42 14.78
CA PRO A 62 30.23 6.88 13.55
C PRO A 62 31.56 6.16 13.32
N PHE A 63 31.81 5.76 12.07
CA PHE A 63 33.09 5.19 11.66
C PHE A 63 34.21 6.21 11.88
N GLN A 64 35.28 5.82 12.59
CA GLN A 64 36.51 6.60 12.70
C GLN A 64 37.58 5.97 11.81
N THR A 65 38.16 6.79 10.91
CA THR A 65 39.37 6.48 10.14
C THR A 65 40.63 6.69 10.96
#